data_AF-A0A849I455-F1
#
_entry.id   AF-A0A849I455-F1
#
_cell.length_a   1.000
_cell.length_b   1.000
_cell.length_c   1.000
_cell.angle_alpha   90.00
_cell.angle_beta   90.00
_cell.angle_gamma   90.00
#
_symmetry.space_group_name_H-M   'P 1'
#
loop_
_entity.id
_entity.type
_entity.pdbx_description
1 polymer ?
#
loop_
_entity_poly.entity_id
_entity_poly.type
_entity_poly.pdbx_seq_one_letter_code
_entity_poly.pdbx_strand_id
1 'polypeptide(L)' 'MREAAEVIRSSEKGALGEAEILARLSPETLRRARDYGPLDAALLRRKMMIRVKHERYFEVRADGRFALLQKAKRKR' A
#
# COMPACT_ATOMS: atom_id res chain seq x y z
N MET A 1 6.61 2.32 -2.92
CA MET A 1 6.04 1.19 -2.15
C MET A 1 6.38 1.25 -0.68
N ARG A 2 7.63 1.52 -0.30
CA ARG A 2 7.96 1.82 1.10
C ARG A 2 7.11 2.96 1.66
N GLU A 3 6.98 4.07 0.92
CA GLU A 3 6.12 5.19 1.33
C GLU A 3 4.66 4.79 1.57
N ALA A 4 4.05 3.99 0.69
CA ALA A 4 2.69 3.47 0.93
C ALA A 4 2.59 2.62 2.22
N ALA A 5 3.64 1.87 2.55
CA ALA A 5 3.73 1.13 3.81
C ALA A 5 3.88 2.08 5.01
N GLU A 6 4.63 3.17 4.87
CA GLU A 6 4.76 4.21 5.89
C GLU A 6 3.44 4.97 6.10
N VAL A 7 2.69 5.27 5.03
CA VAL A 7 1.35 5.87 5.10
C VAL A 7 0.37 4.98 5.88
N ILE A 8 0.39 3.65 5.62
CA ILE A 8 -0.43 2.70 6.37
C ILE A 8 0.06 2.60 7.83
N ARG A 9 1.38 2.57 8.05
CA ARG A 9 1.98 2.52 9.40
C ARG A 9 1.57 3.71 10.25
N SER A 10 1.61 4.90 9.68
CA SER A 10 1.27 6.16 10.34
C SER A 10 -0.24 6.35 10.47
N SER A 11 -1.05 5.44 9.94
CA SER A 11 -2.50 5.51 10.11
C SER A 11 -2.94 4.81 11.38
N GLU A 12 -3.65 5.54 12.22
CA GLU A 12 -4.29 5.01 13.44
C GLU A 12 -5.33 3.91 13.13
N LYS A 13 -5.85 3.87 11.89
CA LYS A 13 -6.78 2.84 11.43
C LYS A 13 -6.11 1.47 11.24
N GLY A 14 -4.78 1.42 11.09
CA GLY A 14 -4.00 0.21 10.83
C GLY A 14 -4.24 -0.45 9.45
N ALA A 15 -5.25 0.00 8.70
CA ALA A 15 -5.55 -0.37 7.33
C ALA A 15 -6.15 0.83 6.58
N LEU A 16 -5.76 1.00 5.32
CA LEU A 16 -6.23 2.09 4.48
C LEU A 16 -6.71 1.59 3.12
N GLY A 17 -7.71 2.28 2.56
CA GLY A 17 -8.15 2.06 1.18
C GLY A 17 -7.19 2.68 0.16
N GLU A 18 -7.30 2.30 -1.11
CA GLU A 18 -6.37 2.79 -2.15
C GLU A 18 -6.44 4.31 -2.32
N ALA A 19 -7.65 4.88 -2.24
CA ALA A 19 -7.84 6.32 -2.33
C ALA A 19 -7.20 7.08 -1.15
N GLU A 20 -7.31 6.56 0.08
CA GLU A 20 -6.69 7.18 1.26
C GLU A 20 -5.16 7.11 1.19
N ILE A 21 -4.61 6.01 0.66
CA ILE A 21 -3.17 5.87 0.46
C ILE A 21 -2.72 6.85 -0.63
N LEU A 22 -3.41 6.86 -1.79
CA LEU A 22 -3.08 7.72 -2.93
C LEU A 22 -3.05 9.20 -2.55
N ALA A 23 -4.05 9.66 -1.78
CA ALA A 23 -4.15 11.04 -1.31
C ALA A 23 -3.02 11.44 -0.34
N ARG A 24 -2.35 10.47 0.28
CA ARG A 24 -1.25 10.66 1.25
C ARG A 24 0.12 10.37 0.67
N LEU A 25 0.22 9.97 -0.61
CA LEU A 25 1.51 9.78 -1.27
C LEU A 25 2.14 11.13 -1.60
N SER A 26 3.46 11.19 -1.52
CA SER A 26 4.21 12.40 -1.86
C SER A 26 4.09 12.70 -3.36
N PRO A 27 4.09 13.97 -3.78
CA PRO A 27 4.10 14.35 -5.19
C PRO A 27 5.25 13.73 -5.98
N GLU A 28 6.41 13.50 -5.35
CA GLU A 28 7.52 12.78 -5.96
C GLU A 28 7.19 11.31 -6.27
N THR A 29 6.48 10.62 -5.39
CA THR A 29 6.02 9.25 -5.62
C THR A 29 5.01 9.19 -6.75
N LEU A 30 4.09 10.16 -6.81
CA LEU A 30 3.15 10.31 -7.94
C LEU A 30 3.91 10.57 -9.25
N ARG A 31 4.95 11.43 -9.21
CA ARG A 31 5.78 11.76 -10.37
C ARG A 31 6.63 10.58 -10.84
N ARG A 32 7.25 9.79 -9.95
CA ARG A 32 8.00 8.57 -10.31
C ARG A 32 7.09 7.45 -10.82
N ALA A 33 5.83 7.47 -10.43
CA ALA A 33 4.86 6.53 -10.97
C ALA A 33 4.43 6.91 -12.39
N ARG A 34 4.58 8.18 -12.78
CA ARG A 34 4.26 8.71 -14.11
C ARG A 34 5.03 8.02 -15.23
N ASP A 35 6.24 7.52 -14.97
CA ASP A 35 7.02 6.66 -15.89
C ASP A 35 6.29 5.36 -16.27
N TYR A 36 5.28 4.96 -15.50
CA TYR A 36 4.46 3.76 -15.71
C TYR A 36 3.00 4.10 -16.06
N GLY A 37 2.68 5.38 -16.32
CA GLY A 37 1.32 5.90 -16.50
C GLY A 37 0.83 6.76 -15.33
N PRO A 38 -0.31 7.46 -15.46
CA PRO A 38 -0.90 8.21 -14.37
C PRO A 38 -1.16 7.29 -13.17
N LEU A 39 -0.70 7.67 -11.97
CA LEU A 39 -0.94 6.87 -10.77
C LEU A 39 -2.36 7.11 -10.27
N ASP A 40 -3.30 6.31 -10.78
CA ASP A 40 -4.67 6.24 -10.29
C ASP A 40 -4.84 5.13 -9.23
N ALA A 41 -6.02 5.07 -8.60
CA ALA A 41 -6.32 4.10 -7.56
C ALA A 41 -6.22 2.64 -8.05
N ALA A 42 -6.59 2.34 -9.30
CA ALA A 42 -6.51 1.00 -9.85
C ALA A 42 -5.06 0.59 -10.13
N LEU A 43 -4.23 1.52 -10.64
CA LEU A 43 -2.79 1.26 -10.80
C LEU A 43 -2.09 1.06 -9.45
N LEU A 44 -2.43 1.88 -8.45
CA LEU A 44 -1.92 1.74 -7.09
C LEU A 44 -2.31 0.37 -6.51
N ARG A 45 -3.60 -0.01 -6.60
CA ARG A 45 -4.11 -1.32 -6.19
C ARG A 45 -3.32 -2.45 -6.85
N ARG A 46 -3.15 -2.40 -8.17
CA ARG A 46 -2.43 -3.45 -8.92
C ARG A 46 -1.00 -3.61 -8.42
N LYS A 47 -0.27 -2.49 -8.24
CA LYS A 47 1.10 -2.56 -7.73
C LYS A 47 1.15 -3.04 -6.27
N MET A 48 0.19 -2.67 -5.43
CA MET A 48 0.10 -3.16 -4.04
C MET A 48 -0.23 -4.64 -3.99
N MET A 49 -1.18 -5.11 -4.81
CA MET A 49 -1.53 -6.52 -4.95
C MET A 49 -0.36 -7.39 -5.42
N ILE A 50 0.50 -6.87 -6.32
CA ILE A 50 1.75 -7.58 -6.68
C ILE A 50 2.60 -7.80 -5.43
N ARG A 51 2.72 -6.79 -4.56
CA ARG A 51 3.48 -6.91 -3.31
C ARG A 51 2.82 -7.87 -2.30
N VAL A 52 1.49 -7.87 -2.22
CA VAL A 52 0.72 -8.85 -1.43
C VAL A 52 0.97 -10.28 -1.93
N LYS A 53 0.92 -10.51 -3.26
CA LYS A 53 1.22 -11.82 -3.87
C LYS A 53 2.63 -12.31 -3.56
N HIS A 54 3.58 -11.41 -3.42
CA HIS A 54 4.95 -11.71 -3.01
C HIS A 54 5.14 -11.75 -1.49
N GLU A 55 4.06 -11.69 -0.69
CA GLU A 55 4.10 -11.59 0.78
C GLU A 55 5.09 -10.53 1.26
N ARG A 56 5.08 -9.36 0.61
CA ARG A 56 5.98 -8.25 0.88
C ARG A 56 5.17 -7.02 1.24
N TYR A 57 5.49 -6.41 2.38
CA TYR A 57 4.97 -5.13 2.87
C TYR A 57 3.48 -5.08 3.25
N PHE A 58 2.59 -5.73 2.51
CA PHE A 58 1.14 -5.55 2.65
C PHE A 58 0.37 -6.85 2.75
N GLU A 59 -0.78 -6.79 3.42
CA GLU A 59 -1.86 -7.76 3.37
C GLU A 59 -3.17 -7.05 3.02
N VAL A 60 -4.10 -7.76 2.39
CA VAL A 60 -5.45 -7.23 2.09
C VAL A 60 -6.40 -7.76 3.14
N ARG A 61 -7.10 -6.86 3.83
CA ARG A 61 -8.15 -7.22 4.78
C ARG A 61 -9.44 -7.60 4.06
N ALA A 62 -10.34 -8.28 4.76
CA ALA A 62 -11.62 -8.73 4.22
C ALA A 62 -12.49 -7.57 3.68
N ASP A 63 -12.32 -6.35 4.21
CA ASP A 63 -12.98 -5.13 3.74
C ASP A 63 -12.31 -4.49 2.51
N GLY A 64 -11.33 -5.16 1.89
CA GLY A 64 -10.63 -4.68 0.69
C GLY A 64 -9.55 -3.63 0.96
N ARG A 65 -9.31 -3.27 2.23
CA ARG A 65 -8.27 -2.32 2.63
C ARG A 65 -6.90 -2.99 2.73
N PHE A 66 -5.86 -2.20 2.50
CA PHE A 66 -4.48 -2.64 2.65
C PHE A 66 -3.99 -2.35 4.07
N ALA A 67 -3.47 -3.38 4.73
CA ALA A 67 -2.75 -3.28 5.99
C ALA A 67 -1.28 -3.64 5.80
N LEU A 68 -0.44 -3.30 6.77
CA LEU A 68 0.93 -3.81 6.81
C LEU A 68 0.90 -5.31 7.05
N LEU A 69 1.67 -6.05 6.26
CA LEU A 69 1.85 -7.48 6.46
C LEU A 69 2.40 -7.73 7.87
N GLN A 70 1.59 -8.35 8.72
CA GLN A 70 1.95 -8.74 10.09
C GLN A 70 2.91 -9.95 10.10
N LYS A 71 4.03 -9.91 9.37
CA LYS A 71 5.10 -10.92 9.50
C LYS A 71 5.92 -10.62 10.77
N ALA A 72 5.27 -10.72 11.92
CA ALA A 72 5.90 -10.64 13.24
C ALA A 72 5.09 -11.36 14.34
N LYS A 73 4.37 -12.45 14.04
CA LYS A 73 3.91 -13.39 15.09
C LYS A 73 3.81 -14.82 14.55
N ARG A 74 4.95 -15.46 14.24
CA ARG A 74 5.11 -16.94 14.34
C ARG A 74 6.53 -17.41 14.04
N LYS A 75 7.34 -17.47 15.09
CA LYS A 75 8.15 -18.61 15.55
C LYS A 75 8.70 -18.15 16.91
N ARG A 76 7.96 -18.46 17.98
CA ARG A 76 8.29 -19.51 18.97
C ARG A 76 9.65 -19.26 19.59
#